data_AF-A0A1R4H7M5-F1
#
_entry.id   AF-A0A1R4H7M5-F1
#
_cell.length_a   1.000
_cell.length_b   1.000
_cell.length_c   1.000
_cell.angle_alpha   90.00
_cell.angle_beta   90.00
_cell.angle_gamma   90.00
#
_symmetry.space_group_name_H-M   'P 1'
#
loop_
_entity.id
_entity.type
_entity.pdbx_description
1 polymer ?
#
loop_
_entity_poly.entity_id
_entity_poly.type
_entity_poly.pdbx_seq_one_letter_code
_entity_poly.pdbx_strand_id
1 'polypeptide(L)'
;MLPIRQSQHFAVILAFVALMNGWTPLVNARGHQKIYHGAWFTIRYPEEFIPKESLPSFSNDGFDSVFFLEPHGLVEFYVYSPQWGGIASDIKLIPAQEELISKSEEKTKSHKVLWITLAAKDGSYLRSIEEKQSMDGSSMTVFSIKYCDVNTLSAFRNAYKDFKQTLKQSTD
;
A
#
# COMPACT_ATOMS: atom_id res chain seq x y z
N MET A 1 -17.94 -40.08 -0.59
CA MET A 1 -17.49 -39.03 -1.53
C MET A 1 -18.59 -37.97 -1.60
N LEU A 2 -18.37 -36.83 -0.97
CA LEU A 2 -19.26 -35.66 -1.04
C LEU A 2 -18.68 -34.68 -2.07
N PRO A 3 -19.47 -34.18 -3.03
CA PRO A 3 -18.98 -33.17 -3.95
C PRO A 3 -18.90 -31.80 -3.26
N ILE A 4 -17.74 -31.14 -3.42
CA ILE A 4 -17.46 -29.80 -2.95
C ILE A 4 -18.27 -28.81 -3.80
N ARG A 5 -19.17 -28.07 -3.16
CA ARG A 5 -20.02 -27.05 -3.78
C ARG A 5 -19.28 -25.71 -3.86
N GLN A 6 -19.17 -25.21 -5.08
CA GLN A 6 -19.03 -23.82 -5.56
C GLN A 6 -18.39 -22.76 -4.63
N SER A 7 -17.36 -22.09 -5.18
CA SER A 7 -17.11 -20.66 -4.92
C SER A 7 -17.25 -19.92 -6.25
N GLN A 8 -18.35 -19.19 -6.41
CA GLN A 8 -18.52 -18.23 -7.49
C GLN A 8 -17.56 -17.07 -7.25
N HIS A 9 -16.71 -16.75 -8.24
CA HIS A 9 -15.88 -15.56 -8.19
C HIS A 9 -16.80 -14.33 -8.31
N PHE A 10 -16.98 -13.62 -7.19
CA PHE A 10 -17.60 -12.31 -7.16
C PHE A 10 -16.72 -11.32 -7.94
N ALA A 11 -17.24 -10.84 -9.07
CA ALA A 11 -16.75 -9.63 -9.69
C ALA A 11 -17.07 -8.45 -8.74
N VAL A 12 -16.03 -7.84 -8.18
CA VAL A 12 -16.18 -6.60 -7.40
C VAL A 12 -16.38 -5.46 -8.40
N ILE A 13 -17.63 -5.05 -8.57
CA ILE A 13 -17.99 -3.83 -9.31
C ILE A 13 -17.67 -2.64 -8.39
N LEU A 14 -16.59 -1.91 -8.69
CA LEU A 14 -16.42 -0.54 -8.17
C LEU A 14 -17.30 0.38 -9.03
N ALA A 15 -18.43 0.82 -8.50
CA ALA A 15 -19.22 1.91 -9.07
C ALA A 15 -19.45 2.98 -8.01
N PHE A 16 -18.77 4.11 -8.14
CA PHE A 16 -19.25 5.39 -7.64
C PHE A 16 -18.96 6.47 -8.68
N VAL A 17 -20.05 7.03 -9.21
CA VAL A 17 -20.07 8.19 -10.10
C VAL A 17 -19.98 9.43 -9.22
N ALA A 18 -19.03 10.33 -9.53
CA ALA A 18 -19.10 11.72 -9.14
C ALA A 18 -18.56 12.60 -10.28
N LEU A 19 -19.47 13.33 -10.91
CA LEU A 19 -19.19 14.40 -11.87
C LEU A 19 -18.67 15.61 -11.10
N MET A 20 -17.39 15.97 -11.26
CA MET A 20 -16.93 17.34 -11.06
C MET A 20 -15.83 17.69 -12.06
N ASN A 21 -16.08 18.73 -12.85
CA ASN A 21 -15.12 19.40 -13.72
C ASN A 21 -14.11 20.15 -12.85
N GLY A 22 -12.97 19.52 -12.58
CA GLY A 22 -11.80 20.14 -11.99
C GLY A 22 -10.61 19.84 -12.87
N TRP A 23 -9.92 20.88 -13.32
CA TRP A 23 -8.69 20.81 -14.08
C TRP A 23 -7.64 20.11 -13.21
N THR A 24 -7.53 18.80 -13.30
CA THR A 24 -6.44 18.07 -12.66
C THR A 24 -5.18 18.38 -13.48
N PRO A 25 -4.14 18.99 -12.89
CA PRO A 25 -2.84 18.99 -13.54
C PRO A 25 -2.52 17.53 -13.83
N LEU A 26 -2.14 17.26 -15.09
CA LEU A 26 -1.62 15.96 -15.48
C LEU A 26 -0.35 15.73 -14.66
N VAL A 27 -0.47 15.16 -13.47
CA VAL A 27 0.69 14.64 -12.75
C VAL A 27 1.20 13.50 -13.61
N ASN A 28 2.24 13.81 -14.36
CA ASN A 28 2.90 12.84 -15.21
C ASN A 28 3.69 11.93 -14.27
N ALA A 29 3.03 10.90 -13.75
CA ALA A 29 3.61 9.92 -12.82
C ALA A 29 4.71 9.05 -13.47
N ARG A 30 5.10 9.35 -14.72
CA ARG A 30 6.25 8.79 -15.46
C ARG A 30 7.50 9.69 -15.39
N GLY A 31 7.70 10.34 -14.24
CA GLY A 31 8.94 11.05 -13.94
C GLY A 31 10.13 10.10 -13.72
N HIS A 32 11.31 10.66 -13.54
CA HIS A 32 12.47 9.90 -13.08
C HIS A 32 12.19 9.24 -11.72
N GLN A 33 12.91 8.17 -11.42
CA GLN A 33 12.79 7.43 -10.17
C GLN A 33 14.08 7.52 -9.36
N LYS A 34 13.94 7.64 -8.06
CA LYS A 34 15.02 7.49 -7.08
C LYS A 34 14.93 6.12 -6.42
N ILE A 35 16.06 5.64 -5.89
CA ILE A 35 16.12 4.42 -5.09
C ILE A 35 16.19 4.83 -3.63
N TYR A 36 15.30 4.30 -2.81
CA TYR A 36 15.37 4.38 -1.37
C TYR A 36 16.02 3.11 -0.82
N HIS A 37 16.87 3.28 0.19
CA HIS A 37 17.57 2.21 0.89
C HIS A 37 16.98 2.10 2.30
N GLY A 38 16.15 1.08 2.51
CA GLY A 38 15.71 0.68 3.84
C GLY A 38 16.72 -0.25 4.51
N ALA A 39 16.41 -0.70 5.72
CA ALA A 39 17.29 -1.58 6.48
C ALA A 39 17.51 -2.94 5.79
N TRP A 40 16.44 -3.50 5.22
CA TRP A 40 16.45 -4.83 4.59
C TRP A 40 15.85 -4.82 3.20
N PHE A 41 15.73 -3.65 2.58
CA PHE A 41 15.15 -3.55 1.25
C PHE A 41 15.64 -2.34 0.48
N THR A 42 15.48 -2.41 -0.83
CA THR A 42 15.51 -1.25 -1.71
C THR A 42 14.20 -1.16 -2.47
N ILE A 43 13.79 0.06 -2.80
CA ILE A 43 12.56 0.31 -3.58
C ILE A 43 12.75 1.56 -4.43
N ARG A 44 12.17 1.58 -5.63
CA ARG A 44 12.15 2.77 -6.48
C ARG A 44 10.88 3.55 -6.25
N TYR A 45 11.00 4.87 -6.20
CA TYR A 45 9.89 5.80 -5.99
C TYR A 45 10.02 7.01 -6.93
N PRO A 46 8.92 7.72 -7.24
CA PRO A 46 8.98 8.92 -8.07
C PRO A 46 9.92 9.98 -7.45
N GLU A 47 10.79 10.57 -8.26
CA GLU A 47 11.86 11.48 -7.80
C GLU A 47 11.36 12.67 -6.94
N GLU A 48 10.16 13.15 -7.23
CA GLU A 48 9.53 14.28 -6.55
C GLU A 48 8.96 13.93 -5.16
N PHE A 49 8.79 12.64 -4.85
CA PHE A 49 8.20 12.24 -3.58
C PHE A 49 9.23 12.39 -2.46
N ILE A 50 8.76 12.80 -1.29
CA ILE A 50 9.60 13.01 -0.11
C ILE A 50 9.48 11.76 0.77
N PRO A 51 10.57 11.00 0.97
CA PRO A 51 10.55 9.89 1.92
C PRO A 51 10.44 10.42 3.35
N LYS A 52 9.56 9.79 4.13
CA LYS A 52 9.37 9.99 5.55
C LYS A 52 9.49 8.65 6.24
N GLU A 53 10.66 8.44 6.83
CA GLU A 53 11.02 7.26 7.61
C GLU A 53 10.06 7.09 8.80
N SER A 54 9.72 5.85 9.16
CA SER A 54 8.71 5.57 10.17
C SER A 54 9.17 4.54 11.21
N LEU A 55 9.14 3.25 10.89
CA LEU A 55 9.56 2.20 11.83
C LEU A 55 11.06 1.91 11.65
N PRO A 56 11.91 2.21 12.64
CA PRO A 56 13.33 1.83 12.58
C PRO A 56 13.45 0.31 12.63
N SER A 57 14.46 -0.23 11.96
CA SER A 57 14.73 -1.66 12.03
C SER A 57 15.40 -2.03 13.35
N PHE A 58 15.07 -3.22 13.85
CA PHE A 58 15.71 -3.75 15.05
C PHE A 58 17.03 -4.48 14.74
N SER A 59 17.19 -5.01 13.53
CA SER A 59 18.29 -5.92 13.19
C SER A 59 19.33 -5.33 12.23
N ASN A 60 19.13 -4.11 11.72
CA ASN A 60 20.11 -3.40 10.90
C ASN A 60 19.92 -1.88 11.00
N ASP A 61 20.90 -1.11 10.53
CA ASP A 61 20.76 0.34 10.41
C ASP A 61 19.71 0.69 9.35
N GLY A 62 18.86 1.69 9.65
CA GLY A 62 17.81 2.17 8.76
C GLY A 62 16.41 1.80 9.23
N PHE A 63 15.46 1.79 8.29
CA PHE A 63 14.03 1.67 8.58
C PHE A 63 13.40 0.47 7.87
N ASP A 64 12.50 -0.20 8.58
CA ASP A 64 11.65 -1.28 8.05
C ASP A 64 10.39 -0.74 7.37
N SER A 65 9.97 0.50 7.69
CA SER A 65 8.93 1.22 6.93
C SER A 65 9.27 2.67 6.59
N VAL A 66 8.67 3.11 5.49
CA VAL A 66 8.79 4.47 4.98
C VAL A 66 7.51 4.87 4.24
N PHE A 67 7.11 6.12 4.41
CA PHE A 67 6.09 6.79 3.62
C PHE A 67 6.76 7.62 2.52
N PHE A 68 6.19 7.67 1.33
CA PHE A 68 6.64 8.54 0.24
C PHE A 68 5.52 9.53 -0.06
N LEU A 69 5.76 10.79 0.30
CA LEU A 69 4.79 11.86 0.24
C LEU A 69 4.88 12.57 -1.10
N GLU A 70 3.78 12.63 -1.84
CA GLU A 70 3.69 13.53 -2.99
C GLU A 70 3.69 15.00 -2.51
N PRO A 71 4.42 15.92 -3.15
CA PRO A 71 4.61 17.30 -2.66
C PRO A 71 3.34 18.10 -2.38
N HIS A 72 2.26 17.82 -3.09
CA HIS A 72 0.97 18.50 -2.91
C HIS A 72 0.01 17.75 -1.97
N GLY A 73 0.44 16.61 -1.41
CA GLY A 73 -0.35 15.82 -0.47
C GLY A 73 -1.52 15.09 -1.12
N LEU A 74 -1.55 14.96 -2.45
CA LEU A 74 -2.64 14.28 -3.16
C LEU A 74 -2.59 12.77 -2.93
N VAL A 75 -1.38 12.22 -2.88
CA VAL A 75 -1.13 10.78 -2.72
C VAL A 75 0.06 10.53 -1.79
N GLU A 76 0.01 9.42 -1.07
CA GLU A 76 1.12 8.92 -0.26
C GLU A 76 1.25 7.43 -0.53
N PHE A 77 2.48 6.98 -0.81
CA PHE A 77 2.82 5.56 -0.89
C PHE A 77 3.46 5.12 0.42
N TYR A 78 3.33 3.84 0.73
CA TYR A 78 3.93 3.25 1.92
C TYR A 78 4.45 1.86 1.61
N VAL A 79 5.56 1.52 2.24
CA VAL A 79 6.07 0.15 2.30
C VAL A 79 6.54 -0.17 3.72
N TYR A 80 6.25 -1.38 4.17
CA TYR A 80 6.90 -2.04 5.29
C TYR A 80 7.45 -3.37 4.81
N SER A 81 8.75 -3.56 4.98
CA SER A 81 9.47 -4.73 4.47
C SER A 81 10.69 -5.04 5.37
N PRO A 82 10.47 -5.45 6.63
CA PRO A 82 11.53 -5.96 7.49
C PRO A 82 12.18 -7.23 6.91
N GLN A 83 13.31 -7.64 7.51
CA GLN A 83 13.98 -8.90 7.17
C GLN A 83 13.08 -10.13 7.37
N TRP A 84 12.29 -10.13 8.45
CA TRP A 84 11.47 -11.25 8.91
C TRP A 84 9.99 -10.88 9.03
N GLY A 85 9.20 -11.69 9.72
CA GLY A 85 7.88 -11.30 10.17
C GLY A 85 7.91 -10.07 11.06
N GLY A 86 6.75 -9.45 11.25
CA GLY A 86 6.60 -8.35 12.20
C GLY A 86 5.23 -7.70 12.12
N ILE A 87 5.12 -6.53 12.73
CA ILE A 87 3.87 -5.79 12.84
C ILE A 87 4.11 -4.37 12.32
N ALA A 88 3.44 -4.03 11.21
CA ALA A 88 3.38 -2.66 10.70
C ALA A 88 2.47 -1.80 11.59
N SER A 89 2.96 -1.37 12.75
CA SER A 89 2.15 -0.66 13.75
C SER A 89 1.76 0.76 13.33
N ASP A 90 2.54 1.36 12.45
CA ASP A 90 2.41 2.72 11.92
C ASP A 90 1.36 2.87 10.81
N ILE A 91 0.85 1.76 10.26
CA ILE A 91 -0.18 1.77 9.20
C ILE A 91 -1.54 1.21 9.68
N LYS A 92 -1.70 0.97 10.98
CA LYS A 92 -2.97 0.46 11.54
C LYS A 92 -4.12 1.47 11.36
N LEU A 93 -5.36 0.96 11.36
CA LEU A 93 -6.56 1.79 11.43
C LEU A 93 -6.48 2.75 12.62
N ILE A 94 -6.82 4.03 12.40
CA ILE A 94 -6.93 5.03 13.46
C ILE A 94 -8.41 5.24 13.78
N PRO A 95 -8.99 4.60 14.83
CA PRO A 95 -10.44 4.54 15.01
C PRO A 95 -11.11 5.90 15.21
N ALA A 96 -10.37 6.88 15.71
CA ALA A 96 -10.86 8.25 15.87
C ALA A 96 -11.03 9.00 14.54
N GLN A 97 -10.23 8.66 13.52
CA GLN A 97 -10.13 9.41 12.26
C GLN A 97 -10.68 8.64 11.07
N GLU A 98 -10.71 7.31 11.16
CA GLU A 98 -10.95 6.44 10.02
C GLU A 98 -12.02 5.39 10.32
N GLU A 99 -12.58 4.85 9.24
CA GLU A 99 -13.49 3.72 9.27
C GLU A 99 -13.10 2.65 8.24
N LEU A 100 -13.47 1.40 8.54
CA LEU A 100 -13.25 0.27 7.66
C LEU A 100 -14.32 0.26 6.56
N ILE A 101 -13.90 0.42 5.31
CA ILE A 101 -14.80 0.36 4.15
C ILE A 101 -14.89 -1.05 3.61
N SER A 102 -13.76 -1.73 3.47
CA SER A 102 -13.73 -3.11 3.00
C SER A 102 -12.54 -3.87 3.54
N LYS A 103 -12.71 -5.19 3.63
CA LYS A 103 -11.66 -6.14 3.99
C LYS A 103 -11.88 -7.42 3.19
N SER A 104 -10.86 -7.87 2.48
CA SER A 104 -10.86 -9.16 1.80
C SER A 104 -9.56 -9.90 2.10
N GLU A 105 -9.62 -11.22 1.99
CA GLU A 105 -8.51 -12.09 2.35
C GLU A 105 -8.40 -13.23 1.35
N GLU A 106 -7.18 -13.54 0.95
CA GLU A 106 -6.82 -14.74 0.21
C GLU A 106 -5.83 -15.55 1.03
N LYS A 107 -6.08 -16.86 1.15
CA LYS A 107 -5.16 -17.80 1.80
C LYS A 107 -4.76 -18.89 0.82
N THR A 108 -3.47 -19.14 0.75
CA THR A 108 -2.88 -20.30 0.10
C THR A 108 -2.16 -21.16 1.15
N LYS A 109 -1.53 -22.26 0.73
CA LYS A 109 -0.70 -23.06 1.63
C LYS A 109 0.59 -22.32 2.07
N SER A 110 1.07 -21.37 1.28
CA SER A 110 2.36 -20.69 1.52
C SER A 110 2.20 -19.31 2.14
N HIS A 111 1.16 -18.57 1.77
CA HIS A 111 0.96 -17.20 2.22
C HIS A 111 -0.51 -16.81 2.34
N LYS A 112 -0.73 -15.77 3.13
CA LYS A 112 -1.98 -15.03 3.26
C LYS A 112 -1.77 -13.63 2.68
N VAL A 113 -2.77 -13.15 1.93
CA VAL A 113 -2.86 -11.76 1.50
C VAL A 113 -4.13 -11.15 2.06
N LEU A 114 -4.01 -9.96 2.65
CA LEU A 114 -5.11 -9.19 3.18
C LEU A 114 -5.18 -7.85 2.44
N TRP A 115 -6.35 -7.53 1.90
CA TRP A 115 -6.62 -6.21 1.35
C TRP A 115 -7.60 -5.48 2.25
N ILE A 116 -7.26 -4.23 2.60
CA ILE A 116 -8.08 -3.37 3.45
C ILE A 116 -8.26 -2.04 2.74
N THR A 117 -9.48 -1.54 2.68
CA THR A 117 -9.75 -0.14 2.33
C THR A 117 -10.29 0.58 3.56
N LEU A 118 -9.64 1.69 3.90
CA LEU A 118 -10.05 2.59 4.97
C LEU A 118 -10.41 3.95 4.36
N ALA A 119 -11.37 4.65 4.97
CA ALA A 119 -11.69 6.02 4.63
C ALA A 119 -11.56 6.91 5.85
N ALA A 120 -11.13 8.16 5.63
CA ALA A 120 -11.22 9.19 6.64
C ALA A 120 -12.70 9.53 6.89
N LYS A 121 -13.09 9.70 8.16
CA LYS A 121 -14.46 10.03 8.56
C LYS A 121 -14.91 11.42 8.10
N ASP A 122 -13.97 12.32 7.84
CA ASP A 122 -14.23 13.64 7.27
C ASP A 122 -14.28 13.63 5.73
N GLY A 123 -14.09 12.47 5.10
CA GLY A 123 -14.09 12.31 3.65
C GLY A 123 -12.83 12.82 2.95
N SER A 124 -11.77 13.19 3.69
CA SER A 124 -10.56 13.81 3.12
C SER A 124 -9.69 12.85 2.31
N TYR A 125 -9.74 11.55 2.59
CA TYR A 125 -8.97 10.54 1.86
C TYR A 125 -9.55 9.12 1.99
N LEU A 126 -9.11 8.25 1.08
CA LEU A 126 -9.11 6.81 1.25
C LEU A 126 -7.67 6.29 1.31
N ARG A 127 -7.48 5.13 1.93
CA ARG A 127 -6.23 4.38 1.78
C ARG A 127 -6.50 2.90 1.59
N SER A 128 -5.79 2.34 0.61
CA SER A 128 -5.82 0.91 0.30
C SER A 128 -4.53 0.28 0.82
N ILE A 129 -4.66 -0.79 1.59
CA ILE A 129 -3.56 -1.52 2.22
C ILE A 129 -3.56 -2.94 1.67
N GLU A 130 -2.38 -3.44 1.32
CA GLU A 130 -2.13 -4.82 0.93
C GLU A 130 -1.08 -5.39 1.89
N GLU A 131 -1.48 -6.33 2.74
CA GLU A 131 -0.58 -7.05 3.65
C GLU A 131 -0.38 -8.47 3.11
N LYS A 132 0.88 -8.85 2.89
CA LYS A 132 1.26 -10.21 2.49
C LYS A 132 2.13 -10.82 3.58
N GLN A 133 1.71 -11.97 4.07
CA GLN A 133 2.40 -12.68 5.15
C GLN A 133 2.58 -14.15 4.77
N SER A 134 3.72 -14.75 5.08
CA SER A 134 3.85 -16.22 5.02
C SER A 134 2.99 -16.88 6.10
N MET A 135 2.53 -18.11 5.85
CA MET A 135 1.62 -18.80 6.78
C MET A 135 2.25 -19.14 8.14
N ASP A 136 3.58 -19.25 8.19
CA ASP A 136 4.37 -19.45 9.41
C ASP A 136 4.75 -18.12 10.10
N GLY A 137 4.37 -16.98 9.51
CA GLY A 137 4.70 -15.65 10.01
C GLY A 137 6.17 -15.25 9.85
N SER A 138 7.00 -16.04 9.16
CA SER A 138 8.43 -15.76 8.96
C SER A 138 8.71 -14.55 8.06
N SER A 139 7.74 -14.10 7.27
CA SER A 139 7.84 -12.93 6.39
C SER A 139 6.57 -12.09 6.43
N MET A 140 6.74 -10.77 6.34
CA MET A 140 5.65 -9.80 6.20
C MET A 140 6.08 -8.68 5.24
N THR A 141 5.21 -8.33 4.31
CA THR A 141 5.33 -7.12 3.51
C THR A 141 4.01 -6.40 3.50
N VAL A 142 4.02 -5.09 3.72
CA VAL A 142 2.82 -4.26 3.61
C VAL A 142 3.08 -3.15 2.61
N PHE A 143 2.11 -2.93 1.73
CA PHE A 143 2.05 -1.74 0.88
C PHE A 143 0.79 -0.96 1.17
N SER A 144 0.86 0.36 1.10
CA SER A 144 -0.34 1.20 1.09
C SER A 144 -0.24 2.34 0.09
N ILE A 145 -1.40 2.73 -0.43
CA ILE A 145 -1.61 3.98 -1.16
C ILE A 145 -2.75 4.73 -0.49
N LYS A 146 -2.47 5.95 -0.03
CA LYS A 146 -3.45 6.92 0.47
C LYS A 146 -3.68 7.98 -0.61
N TYR A 147 -4.94 8.33 -0.87
CA TYR A 147 -5.32 9.23 -1.96
C TYR A 147 -6.60 10.00 -1.62
N CYS A 148 -6.70 11.24 -2.08
CA CYS A 148 -7.87 12.09 -1.82
C CYS A 148 -9.13 11.61 -2.55
N ASP A 149 -9.00 11.13 -3.79
CA ASP A 149 -10.12 10.73 -4.63
C ASP A 149 -9.76 9.68 -5.70
N VAL A 150 -10.77 9.17 -6.40
CA VAL A 150 -10.61 8.15 -7.46
C VAL A 150 -9.79 8.66 -8.64
N ASN A 151 -9.84 9.96 -8.95
CA ASN A 151 -9.07 10.55 -10.04
C ASN A 151 -7.57 10.52 -9.73
N THR A 152 -7.23 10.85 -8.48
CA THR A 152 -5.88 10.76 -7.94
C THR A 152 -5.38 9.32 -7.96
N LEU A 153 -6.17 8.37 -7.45
CA LEU A 153 -5.82 6.95 -7.54
C LEU A 153 -5.58 6.52 -8.99
N SER A 154 -6.41 6.95 -9.92
CA SER A 154 -6.27 6.61 -11.34
C SER A 154 -4.99 7.19 -11.94
N ALA A 155 -4.69 8.46 -11.65
CA ALA A 155 -3.49 9.16 -12.13
C ALA A 155 -2.19 8.48 -11.64
N PHE A 156 -2.17 8.03 -10.39
CA PHE A 156 -0.98 7.42 -9.77
C PHE A 156 -0.93 5.89 -9.86
N ARG A 157 -1.96 5.22 -10.43
CA ARG A 157 -2.06 3.76 -10.45
C ARG A 157 -0.81 3.08 -11.03
N ASN A 158 -0.30 3.60 -12.15
CA ASN A 158 0.87 3.01 -12.80
C ASN A 158 2.14 3.22 -11.98
N ALA A 159 2.36 4.42 -11.44
CA ALA A 159 3.50 4.69 -10.57
C ALA A 159 3.47 3.84 -9.30
N TYR A 160 2.28 3.64 -8.69
CA TYR A 160 2.13 2.78 -7.53
C TYR A 160 2.38 1.30 -7.86
N LYS A 161 1.93 0.84 -9.03
CA LYS A 161 2.22 -0.51 -9.52
C LYS A 161 3.73 -0.71 -9.69
N ASP A 162 4.41 0.24 -10.33
CA ASP A 162 5.86 0.20 -10.54
C ASP A 162 6.61 0.25 -9.22
N PHE A 163 6.20 1.12 -8.29
CA PHE A 163 6.71 1.20 -6.92
C PHE A 163 6.72 -0.18 -6.25
N LYS A 164 5.56 -0.85 -6.19
CA LYS A 164 5.45 -2.20 -5.59
C LYS A 164 6.34 -3.24 -6.29
N GLN A 165 6.42 -3.20 -7.62
CA GLN A 165 7.19 -4.18 -8.41
C GLN A 165 8.71 -4.02 -8.26
N THR A 166 9.18 -2.86 -7.80
CA THR A 166 10.61 -2.58 -7.63
C THR A 166 11.14 -2.93 -6.25
N LEU A 167 10.29 -3.36 -5.31
CA LEU A 167 10.74 -3.82 -4.01
C LEU A 167 11.69 -5.00 -4.17
N LYS A 168 12.89 -4.86 -3.62
CA LYS A 168 13.86 -5.93 -3.48
C LYS A 168 14.23 -6.05 -2.01
N GLN A 169 13.83 -7.16 -1.40
CA GLN A 169 14.33 -7.51 -0.08
C GLN A 169 15.77 -8.02 -0.16
N SER A 170 16.54 -7.65 0.83
CA SER A 170 17.88 -8.16 1.08
C SER A 170 17.79 -9.26 2.13
N THR A 171 18.44 -10.38 1.85
CA THR A 171 18.68 -11.45 2.80
C THR A 171 20.19 -11.51 3.03
N ASP A 172 20.60 -11.64 4.29
CA ASP A 172 21.97 -12.03 4.62
C ASP A 172 22.20 -13.50 4.22
#